data_AF-A0A8T7LEV5-F1
#
_entry.id   AF-A0A8T7LEV5-F1
#
_cell.length_a   1.000
_cell.length_b   1.000
_cell.length_c   1.000
_cell.angle_alpha   90.00
_cell.angle_beta   90.00
_cell.angle_gamma   90.00
#
_symmetry.space_group_name_H-M   'P 1'
#
loop_
_entity.id
_entity.type
_entity.pdbx_description
1 polymer ?
#
loop_
_entity_poly.entity_id
_entity_poly.type
_entity_poly.pdbx_seq_one_letter_code
_entity_poly.pdbx_strand_id
1 'polypeptide(L)'
;MRKLLALTIIVLIFFPLVGAAITVLSLNPWILDRNFYISLLSDPRLYDELLDEELPARFNDQVLPEVDQLPVSALAPALREVVTTDYLREQATTITNNIFDFIDGRVTSVEVYLDLMPIKALIGGEARPRFAQTLAASLPACSAGQEPIAPGGSVYRCIPSGTGVDEAAAVIEDALPRLLETAPSRISLGEPLRLEGADWFLGATIRRGLNQAIGYLIAATAITWLIAGFVAGSTWRERMFWLGVPLLLVAIPTFLIGLSLSSEIASAAVRGELSNSDITVNGMTYTPGFESALASVIGGALISTGNTLIGIGAVLSLAGMGLFIAGLVQPSARKRGSPTVTIPTPGEKPKRREDNF
;
A
#
# COMPACT_ATOMS: atom_id res chain seq x y z
N MET A 1 2.66 -19.09 -42.64
CA MET A 1 2.83 -17.67 -42.26
C MET A 1 1.82 -17.18 -41.22
N ARG A 2 0.49 -17.38 -41.39
CA ARG A 2 -0.53 -16.94 -40.40
C ARG A 2 -0.28 -17.34 -38.94
N LYS A 3 0.11 -18.59 -38.70
CA LYS A 3 0.41 -19.09 -37.33
C LYS A 3 1.64 -18.40 -36.71
N LEU A 4 2.66 -18.09 -37.53
CA LEU A 4 3.85 -17.38 -37.07
C LEU A 4 3.49 -15.93 -36.73
N LEU A 5 2.70 -15.25 -37.58
CA LEU A 5 2.19 -13.91 -37.30
C LEU A 5 1.39 -13.87 -35.98
N ALA A 6 0.48 -14.82 -35.78
CA ALA A 6 -0.30 -14.90 -34.54
C ALA A 6 0.59 -15.15 -33.30
N LEU A 7 1.58 -16.03 -33.41
CA LEU A 7 2.54 -16.27 -32.34
C LEU A 7 3.34 -15.01 -32.02
N THR A 8 3.77 -14.25 -33.02
CA THR A 8 4.42 -12.95 -32.83
C THR A 8 3.51 -11.95 -32.10
N ILE A 9 2.23 -11.84 -32.48
CA ILE A 9 1.26 -10.98 -31.78
C ILE A 9 1.08 -11.43 -30.33
N ILE A 10 0.97 -12.74 -30.08
CA ILE A 10 0.79 -13.28 -28.73
C ILE A 10 1.99 -12.93 -27.84
N VAL A 11 3.21 -13.23 -28.31
CA VAL A 11 4.42 -13.09 -27.51
C VAL A 11 4.83 -11.63 -27.33
N LEU A 12 4.78 -10.83 -28.40
CA LEU A 12 5.29 -9.45 -28.36
C LEU A 12 4.26 -8.43 -27.90
N ILE A 13 2.95 -8.71 -27.99
CA ILE A 13 1.91 -7.73 -27.71
C ILE A 13 0.98 -8.21 -26.61
N PHE A 14 0.37 -9.40 -26.74
CA PHE A 14 -0.61 -9.87 -25.76
C PHE A 14 0.01 -10.12 -24.38
N PHE A 15 1.13 -10.84 -24.28
CA PHE A 15 1.74 -11.14 -22.97
C PHE A 15 2.22 -9.90 -22.20
N PRO A 16 2.88 -8.91 -22.82
CA PRO A 16 3.19 -7.66 -22.13
C PRO A 16 1.95 -6.89 -21.70
N LEU A 17 0.92 -6.82 -22.55
CA LEU A 17 -0.33 -6.11 -22.22
C LEU A 17 -1.09 -6.75 -21.08
N VAL A 18 -1.27 -8.08 -21.10
CA VAL A 18 -1.97 -8.80 -20.02
C VAL A 18 -1.16 -8.77 -18.73
N GLY A 19 0.18 -8.84 -18.81
CA GLY A 19 1.05 -8.67 -17.65
C GLY A 19 0.85 -7.30 -17.00
N ALA A 20 0.90 -6.23 -17.79
CA ALA A 20 0.62 -4.88 -17.31
C ALA A 20 -0.80 -4.76 -16.72
N ALA A 21 -1.81 -5.36 -17.37
CA ALA A 21 -3.18 -5.35 -16.88
C ALA A 21 -3.30 -6.02 -15.51
N ILE A 22 -2.71 -7.20 -15.35
CA ILE A 22 -2.71 -7.96 -14.10
C ILE A 22 -1.96 -7.20 -13.01
N THR A 23 -0.79 -6.63 -13.29
CA THR A 23 -0.03 -5.83 -12.33
C THR A 23 -0.86 -4.65 -11.83
N VAL A 24 -1.42 -3.83 -12.71
CA VAL A 24 -2.22 -2.67 -12.29
C VAL A 24 -3.48 -3.11 -11.53
N LEU A 25 -4.17 -4.16 -11.99
CA LEU A 25 -5.34 -4.70 -11.30
C LEU A 25 -5.01 -5.25 -9.91
N SER A 26 -3.82 -5.80 -9.71
CA SER A 26 -3.38 -6.35 -8.42
C SER A 26 -3.01 -5.28 -7.40
N LEU A 27 -2.56 -4.11 -7.87
CA LEU A 27 -2.19 -2.98 -7.02
C LEU A 27 -3.38 -2.09 -6.65
N ASN A 28 -4.36 -1.97 -7.55
CA ASN A 28 -5.53 -1.09 -7.38
C ASN A 28 -6.30 -1.27 -6.04
N PRO A 29 -6.48 -2.48 -5.49
CA PRO A 29 -7.25 -2.68 -4.26
C PRO A 29 -6.62 -2.05 -3.03
N TRP A 30 -5.33 -1.75 -3.01
CA TRP A 30 -4.65 -1.23 -1.83
C TRP A 30 -3.99 0.13 -2.07
N ILE A 31 -3.39 0.38 -3.24
CA ILE A 31 -2.59 1.59 -3.49
C ILE A 31 -3.38 2.90 -3.37
N LEU A 32 -4.68 2.87 -3.66
CA LEU A 32 -5.59 4.01 -3.54
C LEU A 32 -6.82 3.69 -2.68
N ASP A 33 -6.73 2.68 -1.80
CA ASP A 33 -7.82 2.37 -0.87
C ASP A 33 -7.58 3.00 0.50
N ARG A 34 -8.33 4.06 0.77
CA ARG A 34 -8.36 4.74 2.07
C ARG A 34 -8.58 3.76 3.23
N ASN A 35 -9.51 2.80 3.08
CA ASN A 35 -9.85 1.88 4.16
C ASN A 35 -8.72 0.89 4.46
N PHE A 36 -7.98 0.49 3.43
CA PHE A 36 -6.78 -0.32 3.60
C PHE A 36 -5.79 0.38 4.54
N TYR A 37 -5.40 1.63 4.27
CA TYR A 37 -4.46 2.37 5.12
C TYR A 37 -5.01 2.69 6.51
N ILE A 38 -6.30 3.01 6.65
CA ILE A 38 -6.91 3.20 7.97
C ILE A 38 -6.88 1.91 8.78
N SER A 39 -7.22 0.76 8.18
CA SER A 39 -7.16 -0.54 8.86
C SER A 39 -5.73 -0.89 9.26
N LEU A 40 -4.76 -0.52 8.42
CA LEU A 40 -3.34 -0.72 8.64
C LEU A 40 -2.83 0.07 9.85
N LEU A 41 -3.19 1.35 9.90
CA LEU A 41 -2.87 2.26 10.99
C LEU A 41 -3.75 2.03 12.21
N SER A 42 -4.74 1.15 12.17
CA SER A 42 -5.53 0.85 13.36
C SER A 42 -4.83 -0.13 14.32
N ASP A 43 -3.69 -0.70 13.93
CA ASP A 43 -2.94 -1.63 14.78
C ASP A 43 -2.33 -0.92 16.00
N PRO A 44 -2.76 -1.23 17.25
CA PRO A 44 -2.24 -0.60 18.46
C PRO A 44 -0.72 -0.76 18.61
N ARG A 45 -0.15 -1.87 18.14
CA ARG A 45 1.26 -2.21 18.32
C ARG A 45 2.21 -1.20 17.66
N LEU A 46 1.78 -0.55 16.58
CA LEU A 46 2.55 0.50 15.91
C LEU A 46 2.77 1.70 16.83
N TYR A 47 1.77 2.04 17.65
CA TYR A 47 1.81 3.24 18.49
C TYR A 47 2.51 3.01 19.81
N ASP A 48 2.40 1.80 20.36
CA ASP A 48 3.10 1.45 21.60
C ASP A 48 4.62 1.58 21.38
N GLU A 49 5.14 1.08 20.26
CA GLU A 49 6.56 1.24 19.91
C GLU A 49 6.94 2.71 19.60
N LEU A 50 6.05 3.45 18.93
CA LEU A 50 6.28 4.87 18.61
C LEU A 50 6.40 5.75 19.87
N LEU A 51 5.61 5.44 20.91
CA LEU A 51 5.63 6.13 22.20
C LEU A 51 6.90 5.85 22.99
N ASP A 52 7.57 4.73 22.74
CA ASP A 52 8.68 4.25 23.53
C ASP A 52 10.00 4.90 23.12
N GLU A 53 10.15 5.24 21.84
CA GLU A 53 11.44 5.68 21.31
C GLU A 53 11.38 7.00 20.53
N GLU A 54 10.61 7.04 19.43
CA GLU A 54 10.69 8.15 18.49
C GLU A 54 9.95 9.40 18.98
N LEU A 55 8.76 9.22 19.56
CA LEU A 55 7.90 10.35 19.91
C LEU A 55 8.52 11.23 21.00
N PRO A 56 9.11 10.69 22.09
CA PRO A 56 9.76 11.51 23.10
C PRO A 56 10.98 12.29 22.56
N ALA A 57 11.77 11.67 21.67
CA ALA A 57 12.90 12.35 21.03
C ALA A 57 12.44 13.50 20.12
N ARG A 58 11.46 13.24 19.25
CA ARG A 58 10.83 14.25 18.37
C ARG A 58 10.21 15.39 19.17
N PHE A 59 9.51 15.06 20.27
CA PHE A 59 8.88 16.05 21.13
C PHE A 59 9.93 16.94 21.80
N ASN A 60 11.01 16.34 22.29
CA ASN A 60 12.12 17.08 22.88
C ASN A 60 12.81 18.02 21.89
N ASP A 61 12.99 17.59 20.64
CA ASP A 61 13.71 18.36 19.64
C ASP A 61 12.85 19.45 18.96
N GLN A 62 11.55 19.21 18.77
CA GLN A 62 10.68 20.08 17.96
C GLN A 62 9.65 20.87 18.77
N VAL A 63 9.30 20.42 19.99
CA VAL A 63 8.25 21.06 20.80
C VAL A 63 8.85 21.86 21.95
N LEU A 64 9.85 21.29 22.63
CA LEU A 64 10.51 21.97 23.72
C LEU A 64 11.53 22.96 23.17
N PRO A 65 11.59 24.20 23.69
CA PRO A 65 12.66 25.10 23.35
C PRO A 65 14.00 24.48 23.80
N GLU A 66 15.10 24.78 23.09
CA GLU A 66 16.41 24.17 23.32
C GLU A 66 16.86 24.27 24.80
N VAL A 67 16.48 25.36 25.46
CA VAL A 67 16.76 25.62 26.89
C VAL A 67 16.02 24.67 27.83
N ASP A 68 14.86 24.14 27.45
CA ASP A 68 14.02 23.24 28.25
C ASP A 68 14.10 21.79 27.78
N GLN A 69 15.09 21.41 26.97
CA GLN A 69 15.26 20.02 26.55
C GLN A 69 15.48 19.09 27.75
N LEU A 70 14.62 18.08 27.86
CA LEU A 70 14.60 17.09 28.92
C LEU A 70 15.30 15.79 28.47
N PRO A 71 15.87 15.00 29.39
CA PRO A 71 16.33 13.66 29.05
C PRO A 71 15.16 12.84 28.47
N VAL A 72 15.35 12.27 27.27
CA VAL A 72 14.33 11.48 26.56
C VAL A 72 13.80 10.34 27.43
N SER A 73 14.69 9.72 28.23
CA SER A 73 14.34 8.65 29.18
C SER A 73 13.39 9.10 30.30
N ALA A 74 13.41 10.39 30.66
CA ALA A 74 12.53 10.96 31.67
C ALA A 74 11.21 11.46 31.06
N LEU A 75 11.27 11.99 29.85
CA LEU A 75 10.12 12.52 29.12
C LEU A 75 9.18 11.40 28.63
N ALA A 76 9.73 10.28 28.17
CA ALA A 76 8.96 9.14 27.66
C ALA A 76 7.85 8.66 28.62
N PRO A 77 8.14 8.28 29.89
CA PRO A 77 7.10 7.82 30.82
C PRO A 77 6.09 8.93 31.15
N ALA A 78 6.51 10.19 31.24
CA ALA A 78 5.60 11.31 31.49
C ALA A 78 4.65 11.53 30.30
N LEU A 79 5.16 11.47 29.07
CA LEU A 79 4.34 11.59 27.86
C LEU A 79 3.31 10.46 27.76
N ARG A 80 3.61 9.23 28.19
CA ARG A 80 2.64 8.13 28.17
C ARG A 80 1.42 8.36 29.07
N GLU A 81 1.51 9.22 30.08
CA GLU A 81 0.36 9.60 30.92
C GLU A 81 -0.68 10.43 30.15
N VAL A 82 -0.27 11.12 29.08
CA VAL A 82 -1.10 12.10 28.36
C VAL A 82 -1.29 11.75 26.88
N VAL A 83 -0.32 11.12 26.25
CA VAL A 83 -0.37 10.66 24.86
C VAL A 83 -0.75 9.19 24.86
N THR A 84 -2.03 8.92 24.61
CA THR A 84 -2.55 7.56 24.53
C THR A 84 -2.40 6.99 23.11
N THR A 85 -2.33 5.65 23.02
CA THR A 85 -2.37 4.90 21.75
C THR A 85 -3.60 5.29 20.91
N ASP A 86 -4.75 5.51 21.55
CA ASP A 86 -5.98 5.92 20.84
C ASP A 86 -5.88 7.33 20.25
N TYR A 87 -5.27 8.28 20.96
CA TYR A 87 -5.02 9.61 20.42
C TYR A 87 -4.11 9.55 19.19
N LEU A 88 -3.01 8.79 19.24
CA LEU A 88 -2.11 8.64 18.08
C LEU A 88 -2.82 7.96 16.90
N ARG A 89 -3.67 6.97 17.17
CA ARG A 89 -4.50 6.32 16.13
C ARG A 89 -5.47 7.30 15.48
N GLU A 90 -6.12 8.15 16.26
CA GLU A 90 -7.04 9.18 15.75
C GLU A 90 -6.28 10.20 14.88
N GLN A 91 -5.11 10.65 15.32
CA GLN A 91 -4.25 11.56 14.55
C GLN A 91 -3.80 10.91 13.24
N ALA A 92 -3.30 9.67 13.28
CA ALA A 92 -2.87 8.94 12.09
C ALA A 92 -4.03 8.71 11.09
N THR A 93 -5.23 8.42 11.60
CA THR A 93 -6.45 8.27 10.80
C THR A 93 -6.85 9.61 10.16
N THR A 94 -6.77 10.71 10.91
CA THR A 94 -7.06 12.06 10.42
C THR A 94 -6.07 12.48 9.34
N ILE A 95 -4.78 12.27 9.56
CA ILE A 95 -3.72 12.51 8.58
C ILE A 95 -3.97 11.70 7.31
N THR A 96 -4.26 10.41 7.44
CA THR A 96 -4.56 9.53 6.29
C THR A 96 -5.78 10.02 5.52
N ASN A 97 -6.85 10.39 6.22
CA ASN A 97 -8.03 10.96 5.58
C ASN A 97 -7.72 12.25 4.82
N ASN A 98 -6.92 13.15 5.39
CA ASN A 98 -6.52 14.40 4.74
C ASN A 98 -5.65 14.14 3.49
N ILE A 99 -4.72 13.18 3.56
CA ILE A 99 -3.91 12.76 2.40
C ILE A 99 -4.81 12.18 1.31
N PHE A 100 -5.77 11.33 1.67
CA PHE A 100 -6.70 10.77 0.69
C PHE A 100 -7.68 11.81 0.14
N ASP A 101 -8.12 12.77 0.94
CA ASP A 101 -8.94 13.89 0.46
C ASP A 101 -8.15 14.76 -0.54
N PHE A 102 -6.84 14.92 -0.34
CA PHE A 102 -5.94 15.55 -1.29
C PHE A 102 -5.76 14.71 -2.58
N ILE A 103 -5.50 13.40 -2.45
CA ILE A 103 -5.40 12.46 -3.58
C ILE A 103 -6.71 12.37 -4.37
N ASP A 104 -7.86 12.51 -3.71
CA ASP A 104 -9.20 12.54 -4.31
C ASP A 104 -9.56 13.94 -4.85
N GLY A 105 -8.72 14.96 -4.60
CA GLY A 105 -8.87 16.32 -5.13
C GLY A 105 -9.98 17.11 -4.45
N ARG A 106 -10.36 16.70 -3.24
CA ARG A 106 -11.30 17.43 -2.38
C ARG A 106 -10.64 18.63 -1.73
N VAL A 107 -9.33 18.58 -1.54
CA VAL A 107 -8.49 19.69 -1.06
C VAL A 107 -7.28 19.86 -1.99
N THR A 108 -6.83 21.09 -2.19
CA THR A 108 -5.72 21.45 -3.11
C THR A 108 -4.35 21.46 -2.44
N SER A 109 -4.32 21.40 -1.12
CA SER A 109 -3.10 21.31 -0.32
C SER A 109 -3.38 20.48 0.91
N VAL A 110 -2.42 19.64 1.31
CA VAL A 110 -2.46 18.93 2.59
C VAL A 110 -1.24 19.34 3.40
N GLU A 111 -1.52 19.85 4.60
CA GLU A 111 -0.51 20.06 5.62
C GLU A 111 -0.58 18.86 6.56
N VAL A 112 0.51 18.10 6.63
CA VAL A 112 0.60 16.95 7.52
C VAL A 112 1.17 17.45 8.84
N TYR A 113 0.34 17.46 9.88
CA TYR A 113 0.72 17.92 11.21
C TYR A 113 0.13 17.02 12.30
N LEU A 114 0.77 17.02 13.47
CA LEU A 114 0.27 16.44 14.70
C LEU A 114 -0.37 17.56 15.55
N ASP A 115 -1.65 17.43 15.92
CA ASP A 115 -2.36 18.44 16.70
C ASP A 115 -2.10 18.29 18.20
N LEU A 116 -1.24 19.12 18.79
CA LEU A 116 -0.91 19.05 20.21
C LEU A 116 -1.95 19.71 21.12
N MET A 117 -2.98 20.38 20.60
CA MET A 117 -3.95 21.08 21.45
C MET A 117 -4.60 20.17 22.50
N PRO A 118 -5.05 18.92 22.19
CA PRO A 118 -5.61 18.02 23.20
C PRO A 118 -4.60 17.65 24.28
N ILE A 119 -3.34 17.38 23.89
CA ILE A 119 -2.26 17.05 24.85
C ILE A 119 -1.98 18.25 25.75
N LYS A 120 -1.86 19.46 25.18
CA LYS A 120 -1.66 20.69 25.95
C LYS A 120 -2.81 20.96 26.92
N ALA A 121 -4.05 20.70 26.52
CA ALA A 121 -5.21 20.85 27.39
C ALA A 121 -5.20 19.82 28.53
N LEU A 122 -4.77 18.58 28.28
CA LEU A 122 -4.65 17.54 29.30
C LEU A 122 -3.53 17.86 30.31
N ILE A 123 -2.33 18.20 29.84
CA ILE A 123 -1.20 18.61 30.70
C ILE A 123 -1.56 19.92 31.44
N GLY A 124 -2.28 20.83 30.79
CA GLY A 124 -2.77 22.06 31.40
C GLY A 124 -3.97 21.87 32.34
N GLY A 125 -4.52 20.66 32.45
CA GLY A 125 -5.74 20.38 33.20
C GLY A 125 -5.55 19.29 34.24
N GLU A 126 -6.38 18.25 34.16
CA GLU A 126 -6.47 17.18 35.15
C GLU A 126 -5.26 16.25 35.21
N ALA A 127 -4.48 16.15 34.12
CA ALA A 127 -3.31 15.28 34.07
C ALA A 127 -2.03 15.98 34.59
N ARG A 128 -2.07 17.30 34.85
CA ARG A 128 -0.91 18.10 35.25
C ARG A 128 -0.13 17.51 36.42
N PRO A 129 -0.76 17.16 37.57
CA PRO A 129 0.00 16.71 38.73
C PRO A 129 0.65 15.34 38.48
N ARG A 130 -0.06 14.44 37.77
CA ARG A 130 0.44 13.11 37.40
C ARG A 130 1.60 13.20 36.42
N PHE A 131 1.48 14.04 35.39
CA PHE A 131 2.55 14.30 34.44
C PHE A 131 3.80 14.83 35.14
N ALA A 132 3.64 15.85 36.00
CA ALA A 132 4.75 16.45 36.75
C ALA A 132 5.42 15.44 37.69
N GLN A 133 4.64 14.61 38.37
CA GLN A 133 5.16 13.58 39.28
C GLN A 133 5.92 12.47 38.55
N THR A 134 5.37 11.96 37.44
CA THR A 134 6.05 10.94 36.62
C THR A 134 7.33 11.48 36.01
N LEU A 135 7.32 12.74 35.54
CA LEU A 135 8.52 13.40 35.03
C LEU A 135 9.57 13.55 36.14
N ALA A 136 9.20 14.11 37.30
CA ALA A 136 10.10 14.27 38.44
C ALA A 136 10.72 12.94 38.87
N ALA A 137 9.93 11.86 38.95
CA ALA A 137 10.42 10.54 39.34
C ALA A 137 11.42 9.93 38.34
N SER A 138 11.36 10.36 37.08
CA SER A 138 12.18 9.81 35.99
C SER A 138 13.41 10.66 35.68
N LEU A 139 13.53 11.86 36.27
CA LEU A 139 14.69 12.73 36.09
C LEU A 139 15.93 12.18 36.82
N PRO A 140 17.12 12.22 36.20
CA PRO A 140 18.35 11.82 36.86
C PRO A 140 18.75 12.84 37.95
N ALA A 141 19.55 12.40 38.92
CA ALA A 141 20.18 13.32 39.87
C ALA A 141 21.18 14.24 39.16
N CYS A 142 21.24 15.51 39.58
CA CYS A 142 22.20 16.47 39.03
C CYS A 142 23.65 16.08 39.38
N SER A 143 24.55 16.23 38.42
CA SER A 143 25.99 16.10 38.66
C SER A 143 26.50 17.26 39.54
N ALA A 144 27.62 17.06 40.22
CA ALA A 144 28.22 18.12 41.05
C ALA A 144 28.53 19.38 40.21
N GLY A 145 27.92 20.51 40.58
CA GLY A 145 28.06 21.78 39.87
C GLY A 145 27.16 21.96 38.64
N GLN A 146 26.29 21.00 38.33
CA GLN A 146 25.28 21.14 37.28
C GLN A 146 24.08 21.93 37.81
N GLU A 147 23.66 22.98 37.10
CA GLU A 147 22.44 23.72 37.43
C GLU A 147 21.20 22.88 37.09
N PRO A 148 20.22 22.73 38.02
CA PRO A 148 19.00 21.94 37.80
C PRO A 148 18.11 22.49 36.67
N ILE A 149 18.07 23.80 36.50
CA ILE A 149 17.35 24.52 35.45
C ILE A 149 18.40 25.13 34.54
N ALA A 150 18.27 24.96 33.22
CA ALA A 150 19.18 25.63 32.29
C ALA A 150 18.96 27.15 32.30
N PRO A 151 19.98 27.96 31.95
CA PRO A 151 19.81 29.41 31.83
C PRO A 151 18.68 29.78 30.87
N GLY A 152 17.64 30.46 31.40
CA GLY A 152 16.45 30.84 30.63
C GLY A 152 15.37 29.76 30.50
N GLY A 153 15.63 28.55 30.99
CA GLY A 153 14.64 27.48 31.11
C GLY A 153 13.70 27.70 32.31
N SER A 154 12.62 26.94 32.33
CA SER A 154 11.60 26.97 33.38
C SER A 154 11.42 25.66 34.13
N VAL A 155 11.94 24.55 33.58
CA VAL A 155 11.72 23.18 34.11
C VAL A 155 13.04 22.52 34.53
N TYR A 156 12.98 21.65 35.53
CA TYR A 156 14.13 20.84 35.96
C TYR A 156 14.57 19.85 34.88
N ARG A 157 15.87 19.85 34.56
CA ARG A 157 16.55 18.87 33.69
C ARG A 157 17.18 17.73 34.49
N CYS A 158 17.40 17.95 35.79
CA CYS A 158 17.88 16.97 36.74
C CYS A 158 17.41 17.35 38.16
N ILE A 159 17.41 16.39 39.10
CA ILE A 159 17.00 16.62 40.48
C ILE A 159 18.19 17.08 41.32
N PRO A 160 18.14 18.24 42.01
CA PRO A 160 19.19 18.68 42.91
C PRO A 160 19.38 17.70 44.09
N SER A 161 20.62 17.59 44.59
CA SER A 161 20.90 16.74 45.76
C SER A 161 20.14 17.23 46.99
N GLY A 162 19.31 16.36 47.58
CA GLY A 162 18.53 16.66 48.78
C GLY A 162 17.07 17.08 48.53
N THR A 163 16.68 17.29 47.28
CA THR A 163 15.28 17.55 46.90
C THR A 163 14.55 16.22 46.70
N GLY A 164 13.41 16.05 47.37
CA GLY A 164 12.55 14.88 47.19
C GLY A 164 11.78 14.94 45.86
N VAL A 165 11.32 13.78 45.36
CA VAL A 165 10.54 13.69 44.11
C VAL A 165 9.28 14.54 44.18
N ASP A 166 8.58 14.57 45.32
CA ASP A 166 7.34 15.34 45.47
C ASP A 166 7.58 16.86 45.43
N GLU A 167 8.71 17.33 45.99
CA GLU A 167 9.10 18.73 45.93
C GLU A 167 9.50 19.13 44.51
N ALA A 168 10.25 18.27 43.81
CA ALA A 168 10.57 18.47 42.40
C ALA A 168 9.31 18.48 41.52
N ALA A 169 8.35 17.59 41.78
CA ALA A 169 7.09 17.53 41.06
C ALA A 169 6.28 18.82 41.21
N ALA A 170 6.20 19.39 42.42
CA ALA A 170 5.50 20.66 42.66
C ALA A 170 6.13 21.83 41.87
N VAL A 171 7.47 21.88 41.79
CA VAL A 171 8.17 22.91 40.99
C VAL A 171 7.90 22.73 39.49
N ILE A 172 7.94 21.50 38.99
CA ILE A 172 7.62 21.20 37.58
C ILE A 172 6.16 21.57 37.30
N GLU A 173 5.23 21.22 38.18
CA GLU A 173 3.81 21.50 38.07
C GLU A 173 3.52 23.01 37.92
N ASP A 174 4.17 23.85 38.74
CA ASP A 174 4.04 25.30 38.70
C ASP A 174 4.66 25.92 37.42
N ALA A 175 5.69 25.28 36.85
CA ALA A 175 6.35 25.74 35.64
C ALA A 175 5.61 25.35 34.34
N LEU A 176 4.87 24.24 34.35
CA LEU A 176 4.19 23.69 33.17
C LEU A 176 3.31 24.69 32.40
N PRO A 177 2.48 25.54 33.04
CA PRO A 177 1.66 26.50 32.29
C PRO A 177 2.48 27.43 31.38
N ARG A 178 3.65 27.91 31.86
CA ARG A 178 4.54 28.77 31.05
C ARG A 178 5.18 28.00 29.91
N LEU A 179 5.60 26.75 30.16
CA LEU A 179 6.13 25.87 29.12
C LEU A 179 5.09 25.58 28.03
N LEU A 180 3.84 25.33 28.43
CA LEU A 180 2.75 25.07 27.50
C LEU A 180 2.36 26.31 26.67
N GLU A 181 2.53 27.52 27.21
CA GLU A 181 2.29 28.76 26.45
C GLU A 181 3.30 28.94 25.31
N THR A 182 4.55 28.52 25.51
CA THR A 182 5.60 28.62 24.49
C THR A 182 5.61 27.44 23.52
N ALA A 183 5.12 26.27 23.93
CA ALA A 183 5.03 25.09 23.08
C ALA A 183 4.08 25.32 21.88
N PRO A 184 4.45 24.94 20.64
CA PRO A 184 3.56 25.06 19.49
C PRO A 184 2.31 24.19 19.65
N SER A 185 1.17 24.64 19.11
CA SER A 185 -0.07 23.85 19.13
C SER A 185 -0.11 22.76 18.05
N ARG A 186 0.79 22.80 17.08
CA ARG A 186 0.89 21.82 15.98
C ARG A 186 2.36 21.55 15.67
N ILE A 187 2.69 20.28 15.43
CA ILE A 187 4.01 19.90 14.90
C ILE A 187 3.83 19.58 13.43
N SER A 188 4.53 20.30 12.56
CA SER A 188 4.59 19.95 11.14
C SER A 188 5.43 18.68 10.96
N LEU A 189 4.88 17.65 10.32
CA LEU A 189 5.57 16.39 10.02
C LEU A 189 6.31 16.43 8.68
N GLY A 190 6.28 17.57 7.98
CA GLY A 190 6.92 17.75 6.68
C GLY A 190 6.41 19.00 5.97
N GLU A 191 7.06 19.34 4.85
CA GLU A 191 6.62 20.44 4.02
C GLU A 191 5.19 20.21 3.51
N PRO A 192 4.36 21.27 3.43
CA PRO A 192 3.01 21.13 2.94
C PRO A 192 3.03 20.61 1.51
N LEU A 193 2.28 19.55 1.25
CA LEU A 193 2.13 19.01 -0.10
C LEU A 193 1.23 19.97 -0.88
N ARG A 194 1.84 20.71 -1.81
CA ARG A 194 1.16 21.64 -2.71
C ARG A 194 1.27 21.15 -4.14
N LEU A 195 0.15 21.16 -4.85
CA LEU A 195 0.10 20.90 -6.28
C LEU A 195 0.35 22.20 -7.04
N GLU A 196 1.58 22.67 -7.09
CA GLU A 196 1.87 23.82 -7.95
C GLU A 196 1.81 23.38 -9.43
N GLY A 197 0.74 23.78 -10.14
CA GLY A 197 0.59 23.60 -11.58
C GLY A 197 -0.03 22.28 -12.07
N ALA A 198 -0.46 21.41 -11.17
CA ALA A 198 -1.04 20.09 -11.49
C ALA A 198 -2.47 19.87 -10.97
N ASP A 199 -3.19 20.95 -10.63
CA ASP A 199 -4.55 20.93 -10.06
C ASP A 199 -5.58 20.18 -10.94
N TRP A 200 -5.37 20.16 -12.26
CA TRP A 200 -6.24 19.44 -13.20
C TRP A 200 -5.98 17.92 -13.23
N PHE A 201 -4.79 17.49 -12.79
CA PHE A 201 -4.30 16.12 -12.93
C PHE A 201 -4.51 15.28 -11.67
N LEU A 202 -4.35 15.85 -10.47
CA LEU A 202 -4.42 15.12 -9.20
C LEU A 202 -5.78 15.30 -8.53
N GLY A 203 -6.43 14.18 -8.19
CA GLY A 203 -7.70 14.18 -7.51
C GLY A 203 -8.64 13.07 -7.96
N ALA A 204 -9.86 13.49 -8.30
CA ALA A 204 -10.81 12.65 -9.00
C ALA A 204 -10.29 12.20 -10.38
N THR A 205 -9.34 12.92 -10.99
CA THR A 205 -8.76 12.56 -12.29
C THR A 205 -7.79 11.39 -12.19
N ILE A 206 -7.04 11.21 -11.10
CA ILE A 206 -6.16 10.04 -10.95
C ILE A 206 -6.98 8.79 -10.77
N ARG A 207 -7.90 8.75 -9.80
CA ARG A 207 -8.65 7.51 -9.55
C ARG A 207 -9.52 7.15 -10.75
N ARG A 208 -10.19 8.13 -11.36
CA ARG A 208 -10.94 7.90 -12.61
C ARG A 208 -10.01 7.54 -13.77
N GLY A 209 -8.87 8.22 -13.90
CA GLY A 209 -7.89 8.01 -14.95
C GLY A 209 -7.22 6.64 -14.85
N LEU A 210 -6.89 6.18 -13.64
CA LEU A 210 -6.39 4.84 -13.36
C LEU A 210 -7.45 3.79 -13.70
N ASN A 211 -8.68 3.97 -13.24
CA ASN A 211 -9.78 3.05 -13.58
C ASN A 211 -10.06 3.02 -15.10
N GLN A 212 -9.99 4.17 -15.77
CA GLN A 212 -10.12 4.27 -17.23
C GLN A 212 -8.93 3.60 -17.94
N ALA A 213 -7.71 3.83 -17.47
CA ALA A 213 -6.50 3.22 -18.01
C ALA A 213 -6.54 1.70 -17.85
N ILE A 214 -6.96 1.19 -16.69
CA ILE A 214 -7.23 -0.23 -16.45
C ILE A 214 -8.26 -0.73 -17.47
N GLY A 215 -9.38 -0.02 -17.66
CA GLY A 215 -10.39 -0.36 -18.65
C GLY A 215 -9.85 -0.44 -20.08
N TYR A 216 -9.07 0.55 -20.51
CA TYR A 216 -8.42 0.57 -21.83
C TYR A 216 -7.40 -0.54 -21.98
N LEU A 217 -6.62 -0.83 -20.94
CA LEU A 217 -5.61 -1.88 -20.94
C LEU A 217 -6.25 -3.26 -21.04
N ILE A 218 -7.34 -3.52 -20.30
CA ILE A 218 -8.14 -4.75 -20.42
C ILE A 218 -8.75 -4.86 -21.81
N ALA A 219 -9.35 -3.78 -22.33
CA ALA A 219 -9.96 -3.77 -23.65
C ALA A 219 -8.92 -4.04 -24.77
N ALA A 220 -7.77 -3.37 -24.72
CA ALA A 220 -6.67 -3.57 -25.67
C ALA A 220 -6.11 -5.00 -25.59
N THR A 221 -5.98 -5.54 -24.38
CA THR A 221 -5.59 -6.95 -24.14
C THR A 221 -6.61 -7.90 -24.78
N ALA A 222 -7.90 -7.70 -24.54
CA ALA A 222 -8.97 -8.52 -25.09
C ALA A 222 -9.03 -8.46 -26.62
N ILE A 223 -8.92 -7.26 -27.21
CA ILE A 223 -8.90 -7.09 -28.67
C ILE A 223 -7.69 -7.79 -29.29
N THR A 224 -6.50 -7.58 -28.73
CA THR A 224 -5.26 -8.21 -29.23
C THR A 224 -5.34 -9.73 -29.14
N TRP A 225 -5.83 -10.24 -28.01
CA TRP A 225 -6.08 -11.66 -27.78
C TRP A 225 -7.03 -12.26 -28.83
N LEU A 226 -8.17 -11.59 -29.08
CA LEU A 226 -9.12 -12.00 -30.10
C LEU A 226 -8.50 -12.00 -31.51
N ILE A 227 -7.83 -10.91 -31.89
CA ILE A 227 -7.16 -10.80 -33.19
C ILE A 227 -6.17 -11.95 -33.39
N ALA A 228 -5.33 -12.23 -32.38
CA ALA A 228 -4.37 -13.33 -32.44
C ALA A 228 -5.05 -14.69 -32.68
N GLY A 229 -6.12 -14.98 -31.93
CA GLY A 229 -6.88 -16.23 -32.09
C GLY A 229 -7.52 -16.38 -33.48
N PHE A 230 -8.12 -15.31 -34.02
CA PHE A 230 -8.73 -15.31 -35.34
C PHE A 230 -7.70 -15.37 -36.49
N VAL A 231 -6.54 -14.74 -36.32
CA VAL A 231 -5.44 -14.80 -37.29
C VAL A 231 -4.87 -16.22 -37.35
N ALA A 232 -4.70 -16.88 -36.21
CA ALA A 232 -4.08 -18.19 -36.09
C ALA A 232 -4.94 -19.34 -36.66
N GLY A 233 -6.26 -19.30 -36.42
CA GLY A 233 -7.18 -20.39 -36.74
C GLY A 233 -7.95 -20.19 -38.04
N SER A 234 -7.85 -21.17 -38.94
CA SER A 234 -8.67 -21.23 -40.17
C SER A 234 -10.06 -21.81 -39.90
N THR A 235 -10.14 -22.75 -38.97
CA THR A 235 -11.38 -23.35 -38.49
C THR A 235 -11.73 -22.81 -37.12
N TRP A 236 -13.01 -22.83 -36.77
CA TRP A 236 -13.46 -22.41 -35.44
C TRP A 236 -12.80 -23.22 -34.32
N ARG A 237 -12.59 -24.53 -34.56
CA ARG A 237 -11.85 -25.43 -33.67
C ARG A 237 -10.44 -24.90 -33.34
N GLU A 238 -9.68 -24.54 -34.37
CA GLU A 238 -8.34 -23.97 -34.21
C GLU A 238 -8.40 -22.62 -33.48
N ARG A 239 -9.38 -21.76 -33.79
CA ARG A 239 -9.51 -20.45 -33.12
C ARG A 239 -9.72 -20.61 -31.62
N MET A 240 -10.60 -21.52 -31.20
CA MET A 240 -10.86 -21.82 -29.79
C MET A 240 -9.60 -22.29 -29.06
N PHE A 241 -8.84 -23.18 -29.70
CA PHE A 241 -7.55 -23.63 -29.17
C PHE A 241 -6.55 -22.48 -29.01
N TRP A 242 -6.40 -21.63 -30.05
CA TRP A 242 -5.49 -20.48 -30.03
C TRP A 242 -5.92 -19.36 -29.08
N LEU A 243 -7.19 -19.28 -28.72
CA LEU A 243 -7.69 -18.37 -27.68
C LEU A 243 -7.47 -18.95 -26.28
N GLY A 244 -7.69 -20.26 -26.10
CA GLY A 244 -7.58 -20.92 -24.80
C GLY A 244 -6.14 -21.08 -24.30
N VAL A 245 -5.21 -21.51 -25.16
CA VAL A 245 -3.83 -21.81 -24.75
C VAL A 245 -3.07 -20.60 -24.17
N PRO A 246 -3.08 -19.41 -24.80
CA PRO A 246 -2.38 -18.24 -24.25
C PRO A 246 -2.98 -17.77 -22.92
N LEU A 247 -4.31 -17.91 -22.74
CA LEU A 247 -4.97 -17.61 -21.47
C LEU A 247 -4.47 -18.54 -20.37
N LEU A 248 -4.44 -19.85 -20.61
CA LEU A 248 -3.92 -20.83 -19.64
C LEU A 248 -2.44 -20.55 -19.29
N LEU A 249 -1.63 -20.16 -20.28
CA LEU A 249 -0.22 -19.86 -20.07
C LEU A 249 0.00 -18.67 -19.13
N VAL A 250 -0.89 -17.69 -19.12
CA VAL A 250 -0.83 -16.52 -18.22
C VAL A 250 -1.53 -16.82 -16.89
N ALA A 251 -2.64 -17.55 -16.94
CA ALA A 251 -3.48 -17.84 -15.80
C ALA A 251 -2.76 -18.69 -14.75
N ILE A 252 -2.03 -19.73 -15.17
CA ILE A 252 -1.34 -20.64 -14.26
C ILE A 252 -0.25 -19.90 -13.45
N PRO A 253 0.72 -19.19 -14.07
CA PRO A 253 1.70 -18.42 -13.31
C PRO A 253 1.07 -17.35 -12.42
N THR A 254 0.05 -16.64 -12.91
CA THR A 254 -0.64 -15.60 -12.11
C THR A 254 -1.28 -16.20 -10.85
N PHE A 255 -1.93 -17.34 -11.00
CA PHE A 255 -2.52 -18.09 -9.88
C PHE A 255 -1.45 -18.59 -8.90
N LEU A 256 -0.35 -19.15 -9.40
CA LEU A 256 0.76 -19.64 -8.57
C LEU A 256 1.48 -18.51 -7.83
N ILE A 257 1.70 -17.36 -8.47
CA ILE A 257 2.24 -16.16 -7.83
C ILE A 257 1.28 -15.71 -6.73
N GLY A 258 -0.02 -15.62 -7.03
CA GLY A 258 -1.04 -15.29 -6.04
C GLY A 258 -1.01 -16.22 -4.83
N LEU A 259 -0.93 -17.54 -5.05
CA LEU A 259 -0.77 -18.53 -3.98
C LEU A 259 0.51 -18.29 -3.16
N SER A 260 1.63 -18.05 -3.83
CA SER A 260 2.91 -17.79 -3.15
C SER A 260 2.85 -16.55 -2.26
N LEU A 261 2.23 -15.47 -2.73
CA LEU A 261 2.09 -14.21 -1.98
C LEU A 261 1.09 -14.33 -0.82
N SER A 262 0.07 -15.18 -0.94
CA SER A 262 -0.87 -15.47 0.14
C SER A 262 -0.32 -16.43 1.20
N SER A 263 0.84 -17.04 0.96
CA SER A 263 1.42 -18.04 1.86
C SER A 263 2.21 -17.40 3.00
N GLU A 264 2.35 -18.12 4.11
CA GLU A 264 3.22 -17.72 5.23
C GLU A 264 4.70 -17.59 4.82
N ILE A 265 5.11 -18.21 3.71
CA ILE A 265 6.48 -18.11 3.20
C ILE A 265 6.78 -16.66 2.77
N ALA A 266 5.82 -15.99 2.14
CA ALA A 266 6.01 -14.60 1.70
C ALA A 266 6.15 -13.66 2.90
N SER A 267 5.32 -13.84 3.94
CA SER A 267 5.43 -13.02 5.15
C SER A 267 6.70 -13.32 5.95
N ALA A 268 7.15 -14.59 5.98
CA ALA A 268 8.43 -14.96 6.57
C ALA A 268 9.63 -14.36 5.81
N ALA A 269 9.59 -14.35 4.47
CA ALA A 269 10.62 -13.72 3.65
C ALA A 269 10.70 -12.21 3.91
N VAL A 270 9.55 -11.52 3.97
CA VAL A 270 9.51 -10.09 4.31
C VAL A 270 10.10 -9.82 5.70
N ARG A 271 9.73 -10.61 6.72
CA ARG A 271 10.30 -10.48 8.07
C ARG A 271 11.82 -10.71 8.06
N GLY A 272 12.28 -11.71 7.32
CA GLY A 272 13.70 -12.03 7.19
C GLY A 272 14.48 -10.90 6.53
N GLU A 273 13.96 -10.31 5.45
CA GLU A 273 14.59 -9.17 4.79
C GLU A 273 14.57 -7.92 5.67
N LEU A 274 13.43 -7.58 6.30
CA LEU A 274 13.33 -6.45 7.21
C LEU A 274 14.33 -6.55 8.36
N SER A 275 14.46 -7.73 8.97
CA SER A 275 15.41 -7.99 10.06
C SER A 275 16.87 -7.98 9.61
N ASN A 276 17.16 -8.19 8.31
CA ASN A 276 18.52 -8.19 7.77
C ASN A 276 18.93 -6.83 7.22
N SER A 277 17.96 -6.03 6.77
CA SER A 277 18.21 -4.67 6.34
C SER A 277 18.29 -3.78 7.57
N ASP A 278 19.46 -3.21 7.85
CA ASP A 278 19.57 -2.03 8.72
C ASP A 278 18.86 -0.87 8.01
N ILE A 279 17.53 -0.84 8.05
CA ILE A 279 16.73 0.21 7.45
C ILE A 279 16.93 1.45 8.30
N THR A 280 17.86 2.28 7.88
CA THR A 280 18.07 3.60 8.45
C THR A 280 17.27 4.61 7.62
N VAL A 281 16.10 5.02 8.12
CA VAL A 281 15.38 6.16 7.54
C VAL A 281 15.83 7.39 8.29
N ASN A 282 16.48 8.32 7.58
CA ASN A 282 17.05 9.54 8.17
C ASN A 282 18.03 9.27 9.32
N GLY A 283 18.77 8.15 9.27
CA GLY A 283 19.76 7.79 10.28
C GLY A 283 19.19 7.21 11.58
N MET A 284 17.88 6.99 11.67
CA MET A 284 17.26 6.31 12.82
C MET A 284 17.21 4.80 12.56
N THR A 285 17.68 4.01 13.52
CA THR A 285 17.55 2.54 13.54
C THR A 285 16.21 2.17 14.18
N TYR A 286 15.40 1.36 13.51
CA TYR A 286 14.10 0.94 14.02
C TYR A 286 14.22 -0.13 15.11
N THR A 287 13.21 -0.18 15.99
CA THR A 287 13.09 -1.25 16.98
C THR A 287 12.66 -2.56 16.32
N PRO A 288 13.05 -3.71 16.89
CA PRO A 288 12.49 -4.99 16.49
C PRO A 288 10.96 -5.04 16.58
N GLY A 289 10.36 -4.29 17.52
CA GLY A 289 8.92 -4.16 17.66
C GLY A 289 8.28 -3.46 16.47
N PHE A 290 8.82 -2.29 16.08
CA PHE A 290 8.39 -1.55 14.90
C PHE A 290 8.58 -2.37 13.61
N GLU A 291 9.72 -3.05 13.45
CA GLU A 291 9.95 -3.97 12.33
C GLU A 291 8.89 -5.06 12.24
N SER A 292 8.51 -5.65 13.38
CA SER A 292 7.48 -6.70 13.43
C SER A 292 6.10 -6.17 13.04
N ALA A 293 5.77 -4.95 13.45
CA ALA A 293 4.52 -4.29 13.12
C ALA A 293 4.49 -3.91 11.62
N LEU A 294 5.59 -3.35 11.10
CA LEU A 294 5.76 -3.07 9.68
C LEU A 294 5.69 -4.34 8.82
N ALA A 295 6.27 -5.44 9.29
CA ALA A 295 6.18 -6.72 8.61
C ALA A 295 4.75 -7.27 8.57
N SER A 296 3.97 -7.08 9.65
CA SER A 296 2.55 -7.42 9.70
C SER A 296 1.75 -6.61 8.67
N VAL A 297 2.04 -5.31 8.59
CA VAL A 297 1.47 -4.37 7.62
C VAL A 297 1.74 -4.80 6.18
N ILE A 298 3.01 -5.03 5.83
CA ILE A 298 3.42 -5.47 4.49
C ILE A 298 2.83 -6.85 4.18
N GLY A 299 2.81 -7.75 5.16
CA GLY A 299 2.17 -9.06 5.04
C GLY A 299 0.69 -8.97 4.67
N GLY A 300 -0.06 -8.06 5.30
CA GLY A 300 -1.46 -7.79 4.94
C GLY A 300 -1.63 -7.31 3.49
N ALA A 301 -0.76 -6.41 3.03
CA ALA A 301 -0.75 -5.93 1.63
C ALA A 301 -0.48 -7.07 0.64
N LEU A 302 0.50 -7.94 0.95
CA LEU A 302 0.87 -9.08 0.12
C LEU A 302 -0.25 -10.12 0.04
N ILE A 303 -0.92 -10.41 1.16
CA ILE A 303 -2.07 -11.34 1.18
C ILE A 303 -3.22 -10.78 0.34
N SER A 304 -3.55 -9.49 0.48
CA SER A 304 -4.59 -8.84 -0.33
C SER A 304 -4.28 -8.89 -1.84
N THR A 305 -3.02 -8.58 -2.20
CA THR A 305 -2.52 -8.68 -3.58
C THR A 305 -2.59 -10.13 -4.07
N GLY A 306 -2.14 -11.08 -3.25
CA GLY A 306 -2.16 -12.51 -3.53
C GLY A 306 -3.57 -13.03 -3.82
N ASN A 307 -4.55 -12.68 -2.98
CA ASN A 307 -5.95 -13.04 -3.17
C ASN A 307 -6.53 -12.49 -4.48
N THR A 308 -6.17 -11.25 -4.84
CA THR A 308 -6.58 -10.64 -6.11
C THR A 308 -6.00 -11.41 -7.30
N LEU A 309 -4.72 -11.77 -7.25
CA LEU A 309 -4.05 -12.55 -8.29
C LEU A 309 -4.60 -13.98 -8.41
N ILE A 310 -4.93 -14.63 -7.29
CA ILE A 310 -5.62 -15.93 -7.27
C ILE A 310 -6.97 -15.81 -7.98
N GLY A 311 -7.76 -14.78 -7.66
CA GLY A 311 -9.06 -14.55 -8.30
C GLY A 311 -8.95 -14.36 -9.81
N ILE A 312 -8.03 -13.49 -10.25
CA ILE A 312 -7.76 -13.25 -11.68
C ILE A 312 -7.29 -14.53 -12.36
N GLY A 313 -6.30 -15.21 -11.79
CA GLY A 313 -5.74 -16.46 -12.32
C GLY A 313 -6.79 -17.56 -12.43
N ALA A 314 -7.70 -17.68 -11.46
CA ALA A 314 -8.79 -18.66 -11.49
C ALA A 314 -9.78 -18.36 -12.62
N VAL A 315 -10.21 -17.09 -12.77
CA VAL A 315 -11.12 -16.69 -13.85
C VAL A 315 -10.50 -16.93 -15.23
N LEU A 316 -9.24 -16.53 -15.43
CA LEU A 316 -8.53 -16.77 -16.68
C LEU A 316 -8.31 -18.26 -16.95
N SER A 317 -8.06 -19.07 -15.92
CA SER A 317 -7.90 -20.53 -16.04
C SER A 317 -9.20 -21.19 -16.48
N LEU A 318 -10.33 -20.84 -15.85
CA LEU A 318 -11.65 -21.37 -16.23
C LEU A 318 -12.03 -20.99 -17.66
N ALA A 319 -11.82 -19.72 -18.03
CA ALA A 319 -12.07 -19.24 -19.39
C ALA A 319 -11.18 -19.96 -20.41
N GLY A 320 -9.87 -20.05 -20.13
CA GLY A 320 -8.90 -20.73 -20.99
C GLY A 320 -9.21 -22.22 -21.16
N MET A 321 -9.56 -22.91 -20.07
CA MET A 321 -9.90 -24.33 -20.09
C MET A 321 -11.22 -24.59 -20.83
N GLY A 322 -12.24 -23.75 -20.63
CA GLY A 322 -13.51 -23.83 -21.36
C GLY A 322 -13.32 -23.70 -22.87
N LEU A 323 -12.52 -22.71 -23.30
CA LEU A 323 -12.19 -22.52 -24.73
C LEU A 323 -11.35 -23.68 -25.28
N PHE A 324 -10.39 -24.18 -24.50
CA PHE A 324 -9.58 -25.33 -24.89
C PHE A 324 -10.44 -26.59 -25.10
N ILE A 325 -11.33 -26.92 -24.15
CA ILE A 325 -12.24 -28.07 -24.24
C ILE A 325 -13.22 -27.89 -25.40
N ALA A 326 -13.79 -26.70 -25.58
CA ALA A 326 -14.65 -26.41 -26.72
C ALA A 326 -13.93 -26.67 -28.06
N GLY A 327 -12.65 -26.27 -28.15
CA GLY A 327 -11.78 -26.57 -29.28
C GLY A 327 -11.45 -28.07 -29.45
N LEU A 328 -11.56 -28.90 -28.42
CA LEU A 328 -11.39 -30.35 -28.55
C LEU A 328 -12.67 -31.06 -29.01
N VAL A 329 -13.82 -30.64 -28.49
CA VAL A 329 -15.12 -31.30 -28.74
C VAL A 329 -15.67 -30.98 -30.13
N GLN A 330 -15.36 -29.81 -30.69
CA GLN A 330 -16.00 -29.37 -31.92
C GLN A 330 -15.50 -30.17 -33.13
N PRO A 331 -16.40 -30.81 -33.92
CA PRO A 331 -15.99 -31.62 -35.06
C PRO A 331 -15.23 -30.76 -36.06
N SER A 332 -14.08 -31.24 -36.52
CA SER A 332 -13.38 -30.59 -37.62
C SER A 332 -14.37 -30.53 -38.78
N ALA A 333 -14.74 -29.33 -39.24
CA ALA A 333 -15.56 -29.18 -40.43
C ALA A 333 -14.87 -29.98 -41.52
N ARG A 334 -15.39 -31.19 -41.78
CA ARG A 334 -14.83 -32.14 -42.73
C ARG A 334 -14.73 -31.34 -44.01
N LYS A 335 -13.51 -31.15 -44.55
CA LYS A 335 -13.31 -30.47 -45.83
C LYS A 335 -14.39 -31.04 -46.74
N ARG A 336 -15.46 -30.27 -47.02
CA ARG A 336 -16.46 -30.67 -48.01
C ARG A 336 -15.60 -30.95 -49.21
N GLY A 337 -15.49 -32.24 -49.56
CA GLY A 337 -14.53 -32.68 -50.56
C GLY A 337 -14.66 -31.71 -51.71
N SER A 338 -13.56 -31.04 -52.07
CA SER A 338 -13.52 -30.16 -53.23
C SER A 338 -14.30 -30.91 -54.29
N PRO A 339 -15.42 -30.36 -54.82
CA PRO A 339 -16.28 -31.10 -55.72
C PRO A 339 -15.36 -31.74 -56.73
N THR A 340 -15.28 -33.08 -56.71
CA THR A 340 -14.37 -33.80 -57.58
C THR A 340 -14.83 -33.42 -58.96
N VAL A 341 -14.12 -32.50 -59.61
CA VAL A 341 -14.37 -32.15 -61.00
C VAL A 341 -13.91 -33.39 -61.74
N THR A 342 -14.84 -34.32 -61.95
CA THR A 342 -14.67 -35.43 -62.86
C THR A 342 -14.44 -34.78 -64.22
N ILE A 343 -13.17 -34.66 -64.60
CA ILE A 343 -12.80 -34.27 -65.96
C ILE A 343 -13.34 -35.40 -66.85
N PRO A 344 -14.30 -35.12 -67.75
CA PRO A 344 -14.84 -36.16 -68.62
C PRO A 344 -13.69 -36.75 -69.44
N THR A 345 -13.59 -38.07 -69.41
CA THR A 345 -12.60 -38.82 -70.19
C THR A 345 -12.85 -38.57 -71.68
N PRO A 346 -11.82 -38.30 -72.52
CA PRO A 346 -12.01 -38.11 -73.96
C PRO A 346 -12.62 -39.38 -74.57
N GLY A 347 -13.89 -39.32 -74.97
CA GLY A 347 -14.64 -40.43 -75.56
C GLY A 347 -15.95 -40.79 -74.86
N GLU A 348 -16.22 -40.24 -73.66
CA GLU A 348 -17.49 -40.46 -72.98
C GLU A 348 -18.57 -39.55 -73.58
N LYS A 349 -19.49 -40.14 -74.36
CA LYS A 349 -20.61 -39.39 -74.97
C LYS A 349 -21.42 -38.70 -73.88
N PRO A 350 -21.75 -37.41 -74.02
CA PRO A 350 -22.53 -36.69 -73.02
C PRO A 350 -23.87 -37.39 -72.82
N LYS A 351 -24.09 -37.90 -71.61
CA LYS A 351 -25.37 -38.49 -71.22
C LYS A 351 -26.39 -37.35 -71.19
N ARG A 352 -27.23 -37.28 -72.23
CA ARG A 352 -28.28 -36.28 -72.40
C ARG A 352 -29.13 -36.29 -71.13
N ARG A 353 -29.11 -35.18 -70.38
CA ARG A 353 -29.94 -35.00 -69.19
C ARG A 353 -31.38 -34.95 -69.70
N GLU A 354 -32.15 -36.00 -69.43
CA GLU A 354 -33.60 -35.97 -69.65
C GLU A 354 -34.18 -35.09 -68.54
N ASP A 355 -34.55 -33.88 -68.92
CA ASP A 355 -35.30 -32.96 -68.08
C ASP A 355 -36.72 -33.53 -67.92
N ASN A 356 -36.96 -34.22 -66.81
CA ASN A 356 -38.32 -34.50 -66.35
C ASN A 356 -38.86 -33.22 -65.69
N PHE A 357 -39.77 -32.57 -66.42
CA PHE A 357 -40.66 -31.52 -65.93
C PHE A 357 -41.67 -32.06 -64.91
#